data_AF-A0A815ZS37-F1
#
_entry.id   AF-A0A815ZS37-F1
#
_cell.length_a   1.000
_cell.length_b   1.000
_cell.length_c   1.000
_cell.angle_alpha   90.00
_cell.angle_beta   90.00
_cell.angle_gamma   90.00
#
_symmetry.space_group_name_H-M   'P 1'
#
loop_
_entity.id
_entity.type
_entity.pdbx_description
1 polymer ?
#
loop_
_entity_poly.entity_id
_entity_poly.type
_entity_poly.pdbx_seq_one_letter_code
_entity_poly.pdbx_strand_id
1 'polypeptide(L)'
;DHKVQERFGEVRPDLLQYRTCQSALTKLDYLSNDLGINCVSLMPITESGEEHDWGYTIRHFFSIQSTYGKSSDLKQLIDECHLRHIRVIFDAVCNHCNADCPLYKIDPTSYFYWKEPHHPEGPKDEIWGPEFNYEEKEQSPAWNYMTDVIQYYIREFHIDGL
;
A
#
# COMPACT_ATOMS: atom_id res chain seq x y z
N ASP A 1 -15.57 -17.53 0.84
CA ASP A 1 -16.96 -17.10 1.00
C ASP A 1 -17.38 -16.38 -0.28
N HIS A 2 -18.50 -16.77 -0.89
CA HIS A 2 -18.89 -16.43 -2.28
C HIS A 2 -19.07 -14.93 -2.60
N LYS A 3 -18.87 -14.04 -1.62
CA LYS A 3 -19.17 -12.60 -1.72
C LYS A 3 -18.00 -11.74 -2.21
N VAL A 4 -16.76 -12.25 -2.25
CA VAL A 4 -15.60 -11.46 -2.72
C VAL A 4 -15.56 -11.37 -4.25
N GLN A 5 -16.01 -12.41 -4.96
CA GLN A 5 -16.03 -12.43 -6.42
C GLN A 5 -17.10 -11.53 -7.06
N GLU A 6 -18.15 -11.13 -6.33
CA GLU A 6 -19.21 -10.28 -6.91
C GLU A 6 -18.84 -8.79 -6.97
N ARG A 7 -17.79 -8.34 -6.27
CA ARG A 7 -17.42 -6.90 -6.21
C ARG A 7 -16.42 -6.45 -7.28
N PHE A 8 -15.67 -7.38 -7.85
CA PHE A 8 -14.68 -7.09 -8.88
C PHE A 8 -15.09 -7.92 -10.09
N GLY A 9 -15.55 -7.27 -11.16
CA GLY A 9 -15.90 -7.96 -12.41
C GLY A 9 -14.77 -8.89 -12.89
N GLU A 10 -15.07 -9.75 -13.88
CA GLU A 10 -14.09 -10.71 -14.38
C GLU A 10 -12.74 -10.04 -14.70
N VAL A 11 -11.66 -10.66 -14.20
CA VAL A 11 -10.29 -10.22 -14.47
C VAL A 11 -10.10 -10.16 -15.98
N ARG A 12 -9.77 -8.97 -16.48
CA ARG A 12 -9.55 -8.71 -17.90
C ARG A 12 -8.20 -9.28 -18.33
N PRO A 13 -8.14 -10.40 -19.08
CA PRO A 13 -6.88 -11.07 -19.40
C PRO A 13 -5.95 -10.17 -20.23
N ASP A 14 -6.52 -9.27 -21.01
CA ASP A 14 -5.80 -8.27 -21.81
C ASP A 14 -5.04 -7.24 -20.97
N LEU A 15 -5.43 -7.05 -19.70
CA LEU A 15 -4.78 -6.11 -18.79
C LEU A 15 -3.70 -6.77 -17.92
N LEU A 16 -3.62 -8.10 -17.86
CA LEU A 16 -2.64 -8.81 -17.05
C LEU A 16 -1.19 -8.49 -17.43
N GLN A 17 -0.94 -8.11 -18.68
CA GLN A 17 0.39 -7.68 -19.14
C GLN A 17 0.84 -6.32 -18.57
N TYR A 18 -0.07 -5.54 -17.98
CA TYR A 18 0.19 -4.19 -17.47
C TYR A 18 0.21 -4.10 -15.93
N ARG A 19 0.27 -5.25 -15.24
CA ARG A 19 0.11 -5.32 -13.78
C ARG A 19 1.41 -5.20 -12.96
N THR A 20 2.53 -4.91 -13.61
CA THR A 20 3.87 -5.02 -12.98
C THR A 20 4.67 -3.72 -13.06
N CYS A 21 5.66 -3.56 -12.19
CA CYS A 21 6.58 -2.43 -12.25
C CYS A 21 7.28 -2.35 -13.63
N GLN A 22 7.67 -3.49 -14.22
CA GLN A 22 8.30 -3.49 -15.54
C GLN A 22 7.37 -3.10 -16.68
N SER A 23 6.08 -3.40 -16.58
CA SER A 23 5.13 -2.93 -17.59
C SER A 23 4.83 -1.44 -17.43
N ALA A 24 4.84 -0.91 -16.19
CA ALA A 24 4.73 0.52 -15.93
C ALA A 24 5.90 1.32 -16.54
N LEU A 25 7.13 0.78 -16.53
CA LEU A 25 8.30 1.42 -17.19
C LEU A 25 8.03 1.79 -18.65
N THR A 26 7.27 0.95 -19.38
CA THR A 26 6.96 1.17 -20.80
C THR A 26 6.10 2.41 -21.07
N LYS A 27 5.53 3.00 -20.02
CA LYS A 27 4.65 4.18 -20.10
C LYS A 27 5.36 5.47 -19.73
N LEU A 28 6.56 5.43 -19.14
CA LEU A 28 7.22 6.62 -18.62
C LEU A 28 7.56 7.64 -19.70
N ASP A 29 7.95 7.22 -20.90
CA ASP A 29 8.25 8.14 -22.00
C ASP A 29 6.99 8.88 -22.47
N TYR A 30 5.85 8.19 -22.54
CA TYR A 30 4.56 8.81 -22.84
C TYR A 30 4.17 9.81 -21.73
N LEU A 31 4.27 9.40 -20.47
CA LEU A 31 3.92 10.24 -19.31
C LEU A 31 4.78 11.51 -19.25
N SER A 32 6.08 11.36 -19.45
CA SER A 32 7.05 12.47 -19.43
C SER A 32 6.93 13.36 -20.66
N ASN A 33 6.98 12.80 -21.87
CA ASN A 33 7.21 13.57 -23.09
C ASN A 33 5.91 13.99 -23.78
N ASP A 34 4.93 13.10 -23.83
CA ASP A 34 3.69 13.33 -24.58
C ASP A 34 2.65 14.02 -23.68
N LEU A 35 2.50 13.55 -22.44
CA LEU A 35 1.55 14.10 -21.49
C LEU A 35 2.13 15.27 -20.67
N GLY A 36 3.44 15.26 -20.41
CA GLY A 36 4.12 16.32 -19.68
C GLY A 36 3.91 16.31 -18.17
N ILE A 37 3.57 15.16 -17.57
CA ILE A 37 3.46 15.07 -16.10
C ILE A 37 4.83 15.02 -15.44
N ASN A 38 4.91 15.53 -14.22
CA ASN A 38 6.12 15.54 -13.39
C ASN A 38 5.94 14.80 -12.06
N CYS A 39 4.81 14.13 -11.86
CA CYS A 39 4.51 13.38 -10.65
C CYS A 39 3.55 12.23 -10.96
N VAL A 40 3.83 11.05 -10.40
CA VAL A 40 2.91 9.91 -10.37
C VAL A 40 2.57 9.57 -8.93
N SER A 41 1.31 9.22 -8.69
CA SER A 41 0.87 8.66 -7.42
C SER A 41 0.64 7.17 -7.61
N LEU A 42 1.39 6.35 -6.87
CA LEU A 42 1.15 4.92 -6.82
C LEU A 42 0.07 4.67 -5.78
N MET A 43 -1.00 3.96 -6.19
CA MET A 43 -1.91 3.31 -5.23
C MET A 43 -1.12 2.38 -4.30
N PRO A 44 -1.69 1.93 -3.17
CA PRO A 44 -0.92 1.16 -2.20
C PRO A 44 -0.21 -0.04 -2.83
N ILE A 45 1.12 -0.02 -2.73
CA ILE A 45 2.02 -1.04 -3.31
C ILE A 45 2.40 -2.13 -2.30
N THR A 46 1.92 -2.04 -1.08
CA THR A 46 2.16 -2.99 0.02
C THR A 46 1.43 -4.31 -0.20
N GLU A 47 2.02 -5.41 0.22
CA GLU A 47 1.46 -6.75 0.06
C GLU A 47 0.14 -6.92 0.83
N SER A 48 -0.92 -7.30 0.10
CA SER A 48 -2.27 -7.47 0.64
C SER A 48 -2.66 -8.93 0.91
N GLY A 49 -1.92 -9.89 0.35
CA GLY A 49 -2.26 -11.32 0.40
C GLY A 49 -3.27 -11.76 -0.66
N GLU A 50 -3.82 -10.83 -1.44
CA GLU A 50 -4.76 -11.10 -2.53
C GLU A 50 -4.10 -10.86 -3.89
N GLU A 51 -4.43 -11.67 -4.90
CA GLU A 51 -3.82 -11.52 -6.23
C GLU A 51 -4.28 -10.25 -6.95
N HIS A 52 -5.56 -9.90 -6.76
CA HIS A 52 -6.22 -8.75 -7.38
C HIS A 52 -6.86 -7.92 -6.28
N ASP A 53 -6.25 -6.78 -5.99
CA ASP A 53 -6.69 -5.86 -4.95
C ASP A 53 -6.31 -4.43 -5.36
N TRP A 54 -7.06 -3.46 -4.84
CA TRP A 54 -6.70 -2.04 -4.92
C TRP A 54 -5.53 -1.68 -3.99
N GLY A 55 -5.14 -2.61 -3.11
CA GLY A 55 -3.96 -2.51 -2.28
C GLY A 55 -4.25 -1.97 -0.89
N TYR A 56 -5.48 -1.58 -0.55
CA TYR A 56 -5.81 -1.00 0.75
C TYR A 56 -5.91 -2.03 1.88
N THR A 57 -5.90 -3.33 1.56
CA THR A 57 -6.04 -4.41 2.55
C THR A 57 -4.67 -4.93 3.00
N ILE A 58 -3.94 -4.21 3.85
CA ILE A 58 -2.51 -4.49 4.07
C ILE A 58 -2.27 -5.74 4.93
N ARG A 59 -1.45 -6.67 4.43
CA ARG A 59 -1.00 -7.83 5.19
C ARG A 59 0.43 -7.70 5.69
N HIS A 60 1.34 -7.15 4.88
CA HIS A 60 2.76 -6.99 5.23
C HIS A 60 3.28 -5.60 4.85
N PHE A 61 3.49 -4.73 5.84
CA PHE A 61 3.84 -3.33 5.63
C PHE A 61 5.25 -3.07 5.06
N PHE A 62 6.20 -3.99 5.24
CA PHE A 62 7.58 -3.84 4.76
C PHE A 62 7.86 -4.59 3.44
N SER A 63 6.83 -5.11 2.79
CA SER A 63 6.97 -5.83 1.52
C SER A 63 6.04 -5.25 0.47
N ILE A 64 6.56 -5.19 -0.74
CA ILE A 64 5.73 -4.85 -1.90
C ILE A 64 4.84 -6.02 -2.29
N GLN A 65 3.75 -5.72 -2.97
CA GLN A 65 2.83 -6.70 -3.53
C GLN A 65 3.58 -7.61 -4.50
N SER A 66 3.62 -8.91 -4.16
CA SER A 66 4.39 -9.92 -4.89
C SER A 66 4.01 -10.04 -6.37
N THR A 67 2.77 -9.71 -6.72
CA THR A 67 2.30 -9.74 -8.10
C THR A 67 2.73 -8.54 -8.94
N TYR A 68 3.24 -7.48 -8.33
CA TYR A 68 3.79 -6.32 -9.03
C TYR A 68 5.26 -6.50 -9.44
N GLY A 69 5.93 -7.51 -8.87
CA GLY A 69 7.33 -7.84 -9.14
C GLY A 69 8.15 -7.99 -7.86
N LYS A 70 9.47 -7.90 -8.00
CA LYS A 70 10.42 -7.86 -6.88
C LYS A 70 10.64 -6.42 -6.41
N SER A 71 11.10 -6.25 -5.17
CA SER A 71 11.49 -4.93 -4.66
C SER A 71 12.50 -4.21 -5.57
N SER A 72 13.39 -4.95 -6.25
CA SER A 72 14.32 -4.39 -7.25
C SER A 72 13.60 -3.75 -8.44
N ASP A 73 12.46 -4.28 -8.84
CA ASP A 73 11.70 -3.81 -10.00
C ASP A 73 11.00 -2.48 -9.65
N LEU A 74 10.51 -2.36 -8.42
CA LEU A 74 9.98 -1.08 -7.92
C LEU A 74 11.08 -0.02 -7.79
N LYS A 75 12.26 -0.39 -7.26
CA LYS A 75 13.40 0.54 -7.19
C LYS A 75 13.77 1.04 -8.59
N GLN A 76 13.85 0.13 -9.57
CA GLN A 76 14.09 0.50 -10.96
C GLN A 76 13.00 1.44 -11.51
N LEU A 77 11.72 1.17 -11.25
CA LEU A 77 10.63 2.05 -11.68
C LEU A 77 10.78 3.47 -11.13
N ILE A 78 11.11 3.61 -9.85
CA ILE A 78 11.29 4.91 -9.21
C ILE A 78 12.52 5.63 -9.76
N ASP A 79 13.66 4.94 -9.89
CA ASP A 79 14.86 5.51 -10.49
C ASP A 79 14.62 6.00 -11.92
N GLU A 80 13.88 5.24 -12.73
CA GLU A 80 13.53 5.62 -14.11
C GLU A 80 12.52 6.77 -14.18
N CYS A 81 11.63 6.91 -13.20
CA CYS A 81 10.81 8.11 -13.01
C CYS A 81 11.69 9.32 -12.72
N HIS A 82 12.64 9.20 -11.78
CA HIS A 82 13.54 10.29 -11.40
C HIS A 82 14.43 10.76 -12.55
N LEU A 83 14.93 9.83 -13.37
CA LEU A 83 15.69 10.16 -14.59
C LEU A 83 14.89 11.01 -15.59
N ARG A 84 13.56 10.92 -15.54
CA ARG A 84 12.62 11.70 -16.36
C ARG A 84 12.03 12.90 -15.63
N HIS A 85 12.59 13.27 -14.48
CA HIS A 85 12.07 14.35 -13.63
C HIS A 85 10.63 14.14 -13.14
N ILE A 86 10.20 12.88 -13.02
CA ILE A 86 8.91 12.49 -12.45
C ILE A 86 9.11 12.13 -10.98
N ARG A 87 8.40 12.83 -10.09
CA ARG A 87 8.30 12.50 -8.66
C ARG A 87 7.35 11.32 -8.44
N VAL A 88 7.60 10.53 -7.40
CA VAL A 88 6.77 9.37 -7.04
C VAL A 88 6.19 9.55 -5.65
N ILE A 89 4.86 9.61 -5.56
CA ILE A 89 4.10 9.63 -4.30
C ILE A 89 3.57 8.23 -4.01
N PHE A 90 3.62 7.81 -2.75
CA PHE A 90 3.12 6.53 -2.28
C PHE A 90 1.89 6.70 -1.39
N ASP A 91 0.73 6.22 -1.87
CA ASP A 91 -0.50 6.15 -1.10
C ASP A 91 -0.37 5.14 0.05
N ALA A 92 0.03 5.64 1.23
CA ALA A 92 0.33 4.82 2.40
C ALA A 92 -0.89 4.64 3.32
N VAL A 93 -1.30 3.39 3.52
CA VAL A 93 -2.37 3.04 4.45
C VAL A 93 -1.83 2.97 5.87
N CYS A 94 -2.16 3.97 6.69
CA CYS A 94 -1.69 4.05 8.07
C CYS A 94 -2.79 3.78 9.12
N ASN A 95 -4.04 3.61 8.72
CA ASN A 95 -5.16 3.58 9.66
C ASN A 95 -5.56 2.15 10.08
N HIS A 96 -5.45 1.16 9.19
CA HIS A 96 -5.85 -0.22 9.46
C HIS A 96 -4.91 -1.24 8.81
N CYS A 97 -5.13 -2.53 9.12
CA CYS A 97 -4.55 -3.65 8.41
C CYS A 97 -5.60 -4.74 8.13
N ASN A 98 -5.22 -5.77 7.36
CA ASN A 98 -6.00 -6.99 7.22
C ASN A 98 -6.02 -7.75 8.57
N ALA A 99 -7.13 -8.37 8.96
CA ALA A 99 -7.22 -9.23 10.14
C ALA A 99 -6.22 -10.41 10.12
N ASP A 100 -5.72 -10.79 8.94
CA ASP A 100 -4.66 -11.79 8.76
C ASP A 100 -3.23 -11.24 8.79
N CYS A 101 -3.05 -9.93 9.05
CA CYS A 101 -1.75 -9.31 9.24
C CYS A 101 -0.99 -9.97 10.41
N PRO A 102 0.27 -10.41 10.22
CA PRO A 102 1.05 -11.03 11.29
C PRO A 102 1.21 -10.14 12.53
N LEU A 103 1.35 -8.81 12.37
CA LEU A 103 1.49 -7.89 13.50
C LEU A 103 0.27 -7.97 14.42
N TYR A 104 -0.93 -7.94 13.86
CA TYR A 104 -2.18 -8.07 14.63
C TYR A 104 -2.31 -9.44 15.31
N LYS A 105 -1.88 -10.51 14.64
CA LYS A 105 -1.93 -11.86 15.22
C LYS A 105 -0.94 -12.07 16.37
N ILE A 106 0.19 -11.37 16.35
CA ILE A 106 1.24 -11.49 17.36
C ILE A 106 0.94 -10.61 18.58
N ASP A 107 0.60 -9.34 18.34
CA ASP A 107 0.32 -8.39 19.41
C ASP A 107 -0.83 -7.44 19.02
N PRO A 108 -2.07 -7.90 19.20
CA PRO A 108 -3.23 -7.07 18.89
C PRO A 108 -3.43 -5.95 19.91
N THR A 109 -2.84 -6.04 21.11
CA THR A 109 -3.15 -5.15 22.23
C THR A 109 -2.30 -3.89 22.28
N SER A 110 -1.04 -3.96 21.84
CA SER A 110 -0.11 -2.82 21.93
C SER A 110 -0.20 -1.88 20.73
N TYR A 111 -0.63 -2.38 19.57
CA TYR A 111 -0.65 -1.63 18.31
C TYR A 111 -2.05 -1.22 17.87
N PHE A 112 -3.11 -1.89 18.33
CA PHE A 112 -4.45 -1.72 17.77
C PHE A 112 -5.50 -1.43 18.84
N TYR A 113 -6.63 -0.88 18.41
CA TYR A 113 -7.84 -0.79 19.21
C TYR A 113 -8.45 -2.20 19.37
N TRP A 114 -8.05 -2.90 20.45
CA TRP A 114 -8.42 -4.31 20.67
C TRP A 114 -9.65 -4.52 21.56
N LYS A 115 -9.75 -3.79 22.68
CA LYS A 115 -10.82 -4.00 23.67
C LYS A 115 -12.08 -3.23 23.33
N GLU A 116 -11.91 -1.99 22.92
CA GLU A 116 -12.99 -1.12 22.46
C GLU A 116 -12.61 -0.65 21.06
N PRO A 117 -13.47 -0.87 20.05
CA PRO A 117 -13.21 -0.34 18.73
C PRO A 117 -13.18 1.19 18.81
N HIS A 118 -12.32 1.81 18.00
CA HIS A 118 -12.14 3.27 17.96
C HIS A 118 -13.46 4.02 17.69
N HIS A 119 -14.35 3.40 16.91
CA HIS A 119 -15.68 3.91 16.58
C HIS A 119 -16.78 2.89 16.93
N PRO A 120 -17.17 2.75 18.22
CA PRO A 120 -18.13 1.73 18.64
C PRO A 120 -19.55 1.98 18.12
N GLU A 121 -19.88 3.22 17.79
CA GLU A 121 -21.16 3.63 17.19
C GLU A 121 -21.06 3.92 15.68
N GLY A 122 -19.88 3.72 15.09
CA GLY A 122 -19.67 3.92 13.65
C GLY A 122 -20.39 2.87 12.80
N PRO A 123 -20.64 3.14 11.50
CA PRO A 123 -21.18 2.15 10.59
C PRO A 123 -20.24 0.94 10.52
N LYS A 124 -20.74 -0.25 10.85
CA LYS A 124 -19.92 -1.48 10.83
C LYS A 124 -19.32 -1.78 9.45
N ASP A 125 -19.97 -1.27 8.42
CA ASP A 125 -19.63 -1.43 7.01
C ASP A 125 -18.40 -0.58 6.61
N GLU A 126 -18.00 0.37 7.47
CA GLU A 126 -16.82 1.23 7.31
C GLU A 126 -15.57 0.68 8.02
N ILE A 127 -15.68 -0.48 8.68
CA ILE A 127 -14.58 -1.13 9.37
C ILE A 127 -13.83 -2.03 8.38
N TRP A 128 -12.63 -1.60 7.99
CA TRP A 128 -11.79 -2.29 6.99
C TRP A 128 -10.87 -3.37 7.60
N GLY A 129 -10.82 -3.45 8.92
CA GLY A 129 -9.99 -4.40 9.68
C GLY A 129 -9.55 -3.80 11.01
N PRO A 130 -8.59 -4.43 11.71
CA PRO A 130 -7.99 -3.87 12.92
C PRO A 130 -7.41 -2.47 12.68
N GLU A 131 -7.83 -1.50 13.49
CA GLU A 131 -7.37 -0.12 13.43
C GLU A 131 -6.19 0.13 14.38
N PHE A 132 -5.18 0.85 13.92
CA PHE A 132 -4.02 1.21 14.73
C PHE A 132 -4.39 2.23 15.82
N ASN A 133 -3.88 2.02 17.04
CA ASN A 133 -4.09 2.92 18.17
C ASN A 133 -2.99 3.99 18.26
N TYR A 134 -3.38 5.24 17.98
CA TYR A 134 -2.50 6.42 18.02
C TYR A 134 -2.82 7.39 19.17
N GLU A 135 -3.64 7.00 20.16
CA GLU A 135 -4.03 7.91 21.26
C GLU A 135 -2.82 8.51 21.98
N GLU A 136 -1.77 7.70 22.18
CA GLU A 136 -0.52 8.13 22.81
C GLU A 136 0.56 8.59 21.80
N LYS A 137 0.19 9.04 20.59
CA LYS A 137 1.08 9.58 19.52
C LYS A 137 2.49 8.96 19.53
N GLU A 138 3.56 9.78 19.56
CA GLU A 138 4.97 9.39 19.55
C GLU A 138 5.40 8.38 20.63
N GLN A 139 4.53 8.13 21.62
CA GLN A 139 4.76 7.15 22.68
C GLN A 139 4.10 5.80 22.38
N SER A 140 3.16 5.73 21.43
CA SER A 140 2.46 4.50 21.08
C SER A 140 3.31 3.59 20.17
N PRO A 141 3.26 2.26 20.36
CA PRO A 141 3.90 1.31 19.46
C PRO A 141 3.45 1.45 18.00
N ALA A 142 2.17 1.79 17.77
CA ALA A 142 1.64 2.00 16.42
C ALA A 142 2.28 3.19 15.71
N TRP A 143 2.46 4.32 16.42
CA TRP A 143 3.11 5.50 15.85
C TRP A 143 4.54 5.21 15.42
N ASN A 144 5.30 4.54 16.29
CA ASN A 144 6.69 4.18 16.00
C ASN A 144 6.76 3.19 14.83
N TYR A 145 5.90 2.17 14.82
CA TYR A 145 5.83 1.19 13.74
C TYR A 145 5.52 1.85 12.38
N MET A 146 4.50 2.68 12.29
CA MET A 146 4.15 3.33 11.01
C MET A 146 5.17 4.39 10.60
N THR A 147 5.80 5.05 11.55
CA THR A 147 6.94 5.93 11.27
C THR A 147 8.08 5.14 10.64
N ASP A 148 8.39 3.94 11.15
CA ASP A 148 9.43 3.07 10.60
C ASP A 148 9.06 2.56 9.20
N VAL A 149 7.78 2.21 8.97
CA VAL A 149 7.28 1.82 7.63
C VAL A 149 7.48 2.96 6.63
N ILE A 150 7.07 4.17 6.96
CA ILE A 150 7.22 5.34 6.08
C ILE A 150 8.70 5.63 5.82
N GLN A 151 9.53 5.63 6.87
CA GLN A 151 10.97 5.85 6.72
C GLN A 151 11.63 4.77 5.88
N TYR A 152 11.19 3.51 5.98
CA TYR A 152 11.65 2.43 5.14
C TYR A 152 11.39 2.73 3.68
N TYR A 153 10.17 3.11 3.30
CA TYR A 153 9.88 3.43 1.89
C TYR A 153 10.68 4.64 1.38
N ILE A 154 10.82 5.69 2.17
CA ILE A 154 11.62 6.87 1.81
C ILE A 154 13.09 6.49 1.61
N ARG A 155 13.67 5.72 2.53
CA ARG A 155 15.11 5.41 2.51
C ARG A 155 15.47 4.30 1.53
N GLU A 156 14.63 3.28 1.40
CA GLU A 156 14.93 2.09 0.58
C GLU A 156 14.50 2.23 -0.87
N PHE A 157 13.42 2.97 -1.13
CA PHE A 157 12.83 3.12 -2.45
C PHE A 157 12.90 4.55 -2.98
N HIS A 158 13.30 5.52 -2.16
CA HIS A 158 13.43 6.93 -2.55
C HIS A 158 12.12 7.57 -3.05
N ILE A 159 10.98 7.18 -2.48
CA ILE A 159 9.72 7.89 -2.76
C ILE A 159 9.83 9.37 -2.35
N ASP A 160 9.15 10.23 -3.09
CA ASP A 160 9.21 11.69 -2.94
C ASP A 160 8.12 12.25 -2.01
N GLY A 161 7.11 11.45 -1.67
CA GLY A 161 5.99 11.86 -0.82
C GLY A 161 5.01 10.73 -0.51
N LEU A 162 4.01 11.08 0.31
CA LEU A 162 2.85 10.26 0.68
C LEU A 162 1.56 10.95 0.23
#